data_AF-A0A3B8SPV2-F1
#
_entry.id   AF-A0A3B8SPV2-F1
#
_cell.length_a   1.000
_cell.length_b   1.000
_cell.length_c   1.000
_cell.angle_alpha   90.00
_cell.angle_beta   90.00
_cell.angle_gamma   90.00
#
_symmetry.space_group_name_H-M   'P 1'
#
loop_
_entity.id
_entity.type
_entity.pdbx_description
1 polymer ?
#
loop_
_entity_poly.entity_id
_entity_poly.type
_entity_poly.pdbx_seq_one_letter_code
_entity_poly.pdbx_strand_id
1 'polypeptide(L)'
;MQLTLTRPDDWHLHLRDGAALTTTVPDTARTFHRAIVMPNLKPAVETVEAALNYRERILAAVPEGMSFDPLMTLYLTPNVSPSIIQEAVASPSVYAVKLYPQGATTNSDAGVASLDGVMTTLETMAELGLPLLIHGEVTDRSIDIFDREAVFLERTLGPLMQRLPTLKVVLEHITTKNSVEFVRAHPEMGATITAHHLLYERNDMLAGGIRPHLYCLPILKRSLHRDALLEAATSGDPQFFLGTDSAPHAVGDKESDCGCAGCYTAPVALELYAEVFEAQDRLDQLEAFASFNGADFYGL
;
A
#
# COMPACT_ATOMS: atom_id res chain seq x y z
N MET A 1 -15.73 -20.72 17.00
CA MET A 1 -14.67 -19.89 17.59
C MET A 1 -15.14 -18.44 17.54
N GLN A 2 -14.83 -17.63 18.56
CA GLN A 2 -15.12 -16.18 18.58
C GLN A 2 -13.81 -15.46 18.86
N LEU A 3 -13.42 -14.54 17.98
CA LEU A 3 -12.25 -13.67 18.13
C LEU A 3 -12.73 -12.24 18.33
N THR A 4 -12.12 -11.51 19.26
CA THR A 4 -12.40 -10.09 19.50
C THR A 4 -11.08 -9.35 19.43
N LEU A 5 -11.04 -8.32 18.58
CA LEU A 5 -9.85 -7.54 18.29
C LEU A 5 -10.15 -6.06 18.54
N THR A 6 -9.13 -5.30 18.89
CA THR A 6 -9.11 -3.86 18.71
C THR A 6 -9.45 -3.54 17.25
N ARG A 7 -10.32 -2.55 17.00
CA ARG A 7 -10.78 -2.25 15.64
C ARG A 7 -9.57 -1.92 14.74
N PRO A 8 -9.39 -2.64 13.62
CA PRO A 8 -8.19 -2.51 12.80
C PRO A 8 -8.22 -1.26 11.90
N ASP A 9 -7.09 -1.00 11.26
CA ASP A 9 -6.91 0.03 10.24
C ASP A 9 -6.33 -0.57 8.96
N ASP A 10 -6.56 0.07 7.81
CA ASP A 10 -5.99 -0.35 6.52
C ASP A 10 -4.91 0.63 6.03
N TRP A 11 -3.65 0.26 6.15
CA TRP A 11 -2.52 1.14 5.82
C TRP A 11 -2.21 1.20 4.31
N HIS A 12 -3.04 0.61 3.43
CA HIS A 12 -2.93 0.79 1.97
C HIS A 12 -4.26 0.56 1.24
N LEU A 13 -4.94 1.64 0.82
CA LEU A 13 -6.28 1.52 0.23
C LEU A 13 -6.51 2.40 -1.00
N HIS A 14 -7.17 1.86 -2.03
CA HIS A 14 -7.66 2.61 -3.18
C HIS A 14 -9.20 2.71 -3.19
N LEU A 15 -9.73 3.88 -2.80
CA LEU A 15 -11.18 4.13 -2.81
C LEU A 15 -11.74 4.55 -4.17
N ARG A 16 -10.88 4.95 -5.12
CA ARG A 16 -11.24 5.60 -6.40
C ARG A 16 -12.00 6.91 -6.14
N ASP A 17 -12.89 7.33 -7.04
CA ASP A 17 -13.66 8.57 -6.86
C ASP A 17 -15.07 8.44 -7.49
N GLY A 18 -15.90 9.47 -7.30
CA GLY A 18 -17.23 9.56 -7.89
C GLY A 18 -18.13 8.40 -7.48
N ALA A 19 -18.78 7.75 -8.45
CA ALA A 19 -19.72 6.67 -8.20
C ALA A 19 -19.10 5.44 -7.51
N ALA A 20 -17.78 5.26 -7.57
CA ALA A 20 -17.12 4.16 -6.87
C ALA A 20 -17.15 4.34 -5.34
N LEU A 21 -17.10 5.59 -4.85
CA LEU A 21 -17.03 5.88 -3.41
C LEU A 21 -18.25 5.36 -2.64
N THR A 22 -19.43 5.34 -3.28
CA THR A 22 -20.66 4.81 -2.66
C THR A 22 -20.64 3.29 -2.46
N THR A 23 -19.65 2.60 -3.03
CA THR A 23 -19.41 1.16 -2.81
C THR A 23 -18.16 0.94 -1.96
N THR A 24 -17.04 1.57 -2.31
CA THR A 24 -15.73 1.30 -1.70
C THR A 24 -15.61 1.84 -0.27
N VAL A 25 -16.25 2.97 0.03
CA VAL A 25 -16.22 3.57 1.37
C VAL A 25 -17.03 2.74 2.37
N PRO A 26 -18.30 2.37 2.10
CA PRO A 26 -19.05 1.49 3.00
C PRO A 26 -18.36 0.15 3.26
N ASP A 27 -17.82 -0.48 2.21
CA ASP A 27 -17.16 -1.80 2.32
C ASP A 27 -15.93 -1.75 3.24
N THR A 28 -15.18 -0.64 3.19
CA THR A 28 -14.03 -0.41 4.09
C THR A 28 -14.48 -0.04 5.50
N ALA A 29 -15.38 0.94 5.63
CA ALA A 29 -15.82 1.52 6.91
C ALA A 29 -16.52 0.49 7.81
N ARG A 30 -17.07 -0.58 7.24
CA ARG A 30 -17.67 -1.71 7.97
C ARG A 30 -16.67 -2.38 8.92
N THR A 31 -15.39 -2.45 8.53
CA THR A 31 -14.36 -3.19 9.24
C THR A 31 -13.33 -2.26 9.85
N PHE A 32 -12.76 -1.36 9.04
CA PHE A 32 -11.62 -0.55 9.44
C PHE A 32 -12.04 0.80 10.03
N HIS A 33 -11.28 1.29 11.00
CA HIS A 33 -11.50 2.62 11.58
C HIS A 33 -10.85 3.71 10.73
N ARG A 34 -9.55 3.58 10.46
CA ARG A 34 -8.75 4.47 9.62
C ARG A 34 -8.27 3.75 8.37
N ALA A 35 -7.96 4.49 7.32
CA ALA A 35 -7.21 3.96 6.20
C ALA A 35 -6.29 4.98 5.55
N ILE A 36 -5.10 4.56 5.14
CA ILE A 36 -4.22 5.34 4.28
C ILE A 36 -4.77 5.30 2.85
N VAL A 37 -5.30 6.43 2.40
CA VAL A 37 -5.94 6.56 1.08
C VAL A 37 -4.90 6.94 0.04
N MET A 38 -4.71 6.07 -0.94
CA MET A 38 -3.72 6.24 -2.00
C MET A 38 -4.10 7.35 -3.00
N PRO A 39 -3.13 8.10 -3.57
CA PRO A 39 -3.39 9.38 -4.23
C PRO A 39 -3.44 9.32 -5.77
N ASN A 40 -3.43 8.12 -6.35
CA ASN A 40 -3.35 7.88 -7.80
C ASN A 40 -4.73 8.02 -8.51
N LEU A 41 -5.46 9.08 -8.19
CA LEU A 41 -6.63 9.52 -8.95
C LEU A 41 -6.20 10.07 -10.33
N LYS A 42 -7.20 10.43 -11.15
CA LYS A 42 -7.01 11.15 -12.41
C LYS A 42 -7.82 12.46 -12.37
N PRO A 43 -7.18 13.63 -12.17
CA PRO A 43 -5.74 13.85 -11.95
C PRO A 43 -5.26 13.32 -10.58
N ALA A 44 -3.94 13.14 -10.44
CA ALA A 44 -3.32 12.69 -9.20
C ALA A 44 -3.44 13.75 -8.09
N VAL A 45 -3.43 13.32 -6.84
CA VAL A 45 -3.55 14.21 -5.67
C VAL A 45 -2.16 14.74 -5.29
N GLU A 46 -1.76 15.87 -5.88
CA GLU A 46 -0.42 16.45 -5.70
C GLU A 46 -0.35 17.59 -4.66
N THR A 47 -1.50 18.10 -4.19
CA THR A 47 -1.58 19.24 -3.25
C THR A 47 -2.41 18.91 -2.02
N VAL A 48 -2.15 19.62 -0.92
CA VAL A 48 -2.93 19.48 0.33
C VAL A 48 -4.41 19.83 0.09
N GLU A 49 -4.70 20.88 -0.68
CA GLU A 49 -6.08 21.24 -1.04
C GLU A 49 -6.80 20.11 -1.79
N ALA A 50 -6.14 19.49 -2.77
CA ALA A 50 -6.72 18.37 -3.50
C ALA A 50 -6.98 17.16 -2.58
N ALA A 51 -6.07 16.90 -1.63
CA ALA A 51 -6.23 15.84 -0.64
C ALA A 51 -7.43 16.10 0.28
N LEU A 52 -7.60 17.33 0.76
CA LEU A 52 -8.72 17.71 1.62
C LEU A 52 -10.06 17.65 0.87
N ASN A 53 -10.12 18.16 -0.36
CA ASN A 53 -11.32 18.06 -1.20
C ASN A 53 -11.69 16.59 -1.48
N TYR A 54 -10.70 15.72 -1.67
CA TYR A 54 -10.94 14.28 -1.83
C TYR A 54 -11.44 13.64 -0.53
N ARG A 55 -10.85 14.02 0.61
CA ARG A 55 -11.29 13.60 1.95
C ARG A 55 -12.76 13.92 2.19
N GLU A 56 -13.20 15.12 1.84
CA GLU A 56 -14.61 15.53 1.97
C GLU A 56 -15.56 14.64 1.15
N ARG A 57 -15.18 14.29 -0.08
CA ARG A 57 -15.97 13.36 -0.91
C ARG A 57 -16.05 11.97 -0.30
N ILE A 58 -14.95 11.47 0.28
CA ILE A 58 -14.92 10.18 0.98
C ILE A 58 -15.85 10.22 2.19
N LEU A 59 -15.74 11.25 3.04
CA LEU A 59 -16.56 11.40 4.23
C LEU A 59 -18.06 11.54 3.89
N ALA A 60 -18.39 12.22 2.79
CA ALA A 60 -19.77 12.31 2.30
C ALA A 60 -20.35 10.96 1.84
N ALA A 61 -19.51 9.97 1.54
CA ALA A 61 -19.91 8.62 1.16
C ALA A 61 -19.96 7.64 2.35
N VAL A 62 -19.61 8.07 3.56
CA VAL A 62 -19.71 7.24 4.78
C VAL A 62 -21.19 7.08 5.16
N PRO A 63 -21.72 5.85 5.28
CA PRO A 63 -23.11 5.63 5.68
C PRO A 63 -23.42 6.18 7.07
N GLU A 64 -24.68 6.59 7.28
CA GLU A 64 -25.16 7.00 8.60
C GLU A 64 -24.95 5.86 9.64
N GLY A 65 -24.43 6.23 10.81
CA GLY A 65 -24.12 5.28 11.89
C GLY A 65 -22.77 4.57 11.77
N MET A 66 -22.01 4.80 10.70
CA MET A 66 -20.62 4.34 10.59
C MET A 66 -19.63 5.47 10.90
N SER A 67 -18.44 5.08 11.35
CA SER A 67 -17.31 6.00 11.54
C SER A 67 -16.13 5.51 10.70
N PHE A 68 -15.54 6.42 9.94
CA PHE A 68 -14.36 6.16 9.13
C PHE A 68 -13.50 7.41 9.07
N ASP A 69 -12.19 7.25 9.27
CA ASP A 69 -11.23 8.35 9.22
C ASP A 69 -10.20 8.13 8.10
N PRO A 70 -10.44 8.70 6.91
CA PRO A 70 -9.49 8.63 5.80
C PRO A 70 -8.24 9.48 6.07
N LEU A 71 -7.10 8.81 6.11
CA LEU A 71 -5.76 9.39 6.24
C LEU A 71 -5.20 9.62 4.84
N MET A 72 -5.09 10.88 4.44
CA MET A 72 -4.79 11.24 3.06
C MET A 72 -3.29 11.18 2.77
N THR A 73 -2.97 10.97 1.49
CA THR A 73 -1.58 10.99 1.00
C THR A 73 -1.45 11.92 -0.20
N LEU A 74 -0.23 12.35 -0.48
CA LEU A 74 0.11 13.07 -1.71
C LEU A 74 0.83 12.14 -2.70
N TYR A 75 0.59 12.33 -3.99
CA TYR A 75 1.29 11.65 -5.06
C TYR A 75 2.61 12.36 -5.33
N LEU A 76 3.75 11.68 -5.15
CA LEU A 76 5.05 12.27 -5.42
C LEU A 76 5.26 12.49 -6.92
N THR A 77 5.40 13.75 -7.32
CA THR A 77 5.84 14.18 -8.65
C THR A 77 6.95 15.22 -8.48
N PRO A 78 7.69 15.60 -9.55
CA PRO A 78 8.60 16.74 -9.51
C PRO A 78 7.95 18.09 -9.13
N ASN A 79 6.61 18.19 -9.16
CA ASN A 79 5.88 19.39 -8.76
C ASN A 79 5.64 19.46 -7.24
N VAL A 80 5.73 18.33 -6.53
CA VAL A 80 5.61 18.30 -5.06
C VAL A 80 6.89 18.88 -4.47
N SER A 81 6.84 20.16 -4.15
CA SER A 81 7.97 20.91 -3.61
C SER A 81 8.14 20.73 -2.09
N PRO A 82 9.30 21.10 -1.52
CA PRO A 82 9.49 21.19 -0.08
C PRO A 82 8.41 22.01 0.66
N SER A 83 7.89 23.08 0.06
CA SER A 83 6.83 23.88 0.67
C SER A 83 5.52 23.10 0.79
N ILE A 84 5.19 22.27 -0.22
CA ILE A 84 4.01 21.38 -0.15
C ILE A 84 4.20 20.34 0.96
N ILE A 85 5.42 19.84 1.18
CA ILE A 85 5.71 18.93 2.30
C ILE A 85 5.48 19.62 3.65
N GLN A 86 5.91 20.88 3.80
CA GLN A 86 5.67 21.66 5.02
C GLN A 86 4.16 21.87 5.26
N GLU A 87 3.40 22.20 4.21
CA GLU A 87 1.95 22.30 4.29
C GLU A 87 1.28 20.96 4.65
N ALA A 88 1.78 19.86 4.09
CA ALA A 88 1.29 18.52 4.38
C ALA A 88 1.49 18.13 5.86
N VAL A 89 2.67 18.40 6.41
CA VAL A 89 2.98 18.15 7.83
C VAL A 89 2.12 19.00 8.77
N ALA A 90 1.77 20.22 8.35
CA ALA A 90 0.86 21.08 9.11
C ALA A 90 -0.62 20.67 8.99
N SER A 91 -0.97 19.80 8.04
CA SER A 91 -2.33 19.33 7.84
C SER A 91 -2.69 18.21 8.83
N PRO A 92 -3.87 18.27 9.47
CA PRO A 92 -4.32 17.20 10.37
C PRO A 92 -4.79 15.95 9.62
N SER A 93 -4.73 15.94 8.28
CA SER A 93 -5.32 14.87 7.47
C SER A 93 -4.35 14.27 6.45
N VAL A 94 -3.16 14.85 6.24
CA VAL A 94 -2.17 14.30 5.31
C VAL A 94 -1.07 13.61 6.11
N TYR A 95 -0.90 12.31 5.88
CA TYR A 95 -0.05 11.46 6.72
C TYR A 95 1.18 10.91 6.00
N ALA A 96 1.22 10.98 4.67
CA ALA A 96 2.35 10.44 3.91
C ALA A 96 2.40 10.99 2.47
N VAL A 97 3.51 10.71 1.79
CA VAL A 97 3.63 10.89 0.34
C VAL A 97 3.91 9.55 -0.31
N LYS A 98 3.19 9.21 -1.37
CA LYS A 98 3.32 7.96 -2.12
C LYS A 98 4.17 8.15 -3.38
N LEU A 99 5.24 7.39 -3.47
CA LEU A 99 6.08 7.24 -4.65
C LEU A 99 5.57 6.09 -5.51
N TYR A 100 5.25 6.41 -6.77
CA TYR A 100 5.10 5.46 -7.84
C TYR A 100 6.23 5.66 -8.86
N PRO A 101 7.04 4.63 -9.15
CA PRO A 101 7.93 4.66 -10.30
C PRO A 101 7.10 4.84 -11.57
N GLN A 102 7.59 5.68 -12.49
CA GLN A 102 6.81 6.05 -13.67
C GLN A 102 6.40 4.81 -14.49
N GLY A 103 5.08 4.63 -14.67
CA GLY A 103 4.50 3.52 -15.44
C GLY A 103 4.50 2.16 -14.73
N ALA A 104 4.76 2.10 -13.42
CA ALA A 104 4.82 0.83 -12.67
C ALA A 104 3.46 0.17 -12.49
N THR A 105 2.39 0.95 -12.32
CA THR A 105 1.04 0.46 -12.01
C THR A 105 -0.07 1.41 -12.50
N THR A 106 -1.33 1.11 -12.16
CA THR A 106 -2.52 1.89 -12.53
C THR A 106 -2.36 3.37 -12.17
N ASN A 107 -2.54 4.24 -13.17
CA ASN A 107 -2.43 5.70 -13.08
C ASN A 107 -1.05 6.23 -12.64
N SER A 108 0.02 5.49 -12.89
CA SER A 108 1.38 5.89 -12.50
C SER A 108 2.18 6.67 -13.56
N ASP A 109 1.54 7.11 -14.66
CA ASP A 109 2.21 7.77 -15.78
C ASP A 109 2.90 9.11 -15.39
N ALA A 110 2.38 9.76 -14.35
CA ALA A 110 2.95 10.98 -13.76
C ALA A 110 3.99 10.69 -12.64
N GLY A 111 4.36 9.42 -12.46
CA GLY A 111 5.31 8.96 -11.44
C GLY A 111 6.73 9.50 -11.59
N VAL A 112 7.57 9.17 -10.62
CA VAL A 112 8.96 9.61 -10.55
C VAL A 112 9.80 8.74 -11.49
N ALA A 113 10.47 9.37 -12.46
CA ALA A 113 11.41 8.71 -13.37
C ALA A 113 12.82 8.54 -12.76
N SER A 114 13.24 9.51 -11.94
CA SER A 114 14.51 9.48 -11.19
C SER A 114 14.33 10.19 -9.85
N LEU A 115 14.92 9.63 -8.79
CA LEU A 115 14.90 10.23 -7.47
C LEU A 115 15.63 11.58 -7.42
N ASP A 116 16.58 11.83 -8.32
CA ASP A 116 17.33 13.10 -8.35
C ASP A 116 16.42 14.31 -8.51
N GLY A 117 15.33 14.17 -9.29
CA GLY A 117 14.37 15.25 -9.54
C GLY A 117 13.47 15.58 -8.34
N VAL A 118 13.42 14.73 -7.32
CA VAL A 118 12.58 14.87 -6.12
C VAL A 118 13.40 14.84 -4.83
N MET A 119 14.74 14.81 -4.94
CA MET A 119 15.60 14.55 -3.80
C MET A 119 15.52 15.62 -2.71
N THR A 120 15.38 16.89 -3.09
CA THR A 120 15.18 17.99 -2.13
C THR A 120 13.86 17.85 -1.36
N THR A 121 12.82 17.34 -2.02
CA THR A 121 11.55 16.98 -1.40
C THR A 121 11.72 15.82 -0.43
N LEU A 122 12.47 14.77 -0.81
CA LEU A 122 12.76 13.62 0.06
C LEU A 122 13.61 14.01 1.28
N GLU A 123 14.60 14.87 1.11
CA GLU A 123 15.40 15.45 2.20
C GLU A 123 14.49 16.21 3.19
N THR A 124 13.56 17.02 2.69
CA THR A 124 12.57 17.73 3.51
C THR A 124 11.64 16.77 4.26
N MET A 125 11.20 15.69 3.61
CA MET A 125 10.38 14.65 4.26
C MET A 125 11.14 13.97 5.39
N ALA A 126 12.43 13.65 5.19
CA ALA A 126 13.29 13.06 6.21
C ALA A 126 13.49 14.00 7.41
N GLU A 127 13.68 15.30 7.16
CA GLU A 127 13.83 16.33 8.21
C GLU A 127 12.56 16.51 9.04
N LEU A 128 11.39 16.48 8.39
CA LEU A 128 10.10 16.71 9.05
C LEU A 128 9.44 15.42 9.55
N GLY A 129 10.04 14.26 9.27
CA GLY A 129 9.53 12.95 9.67
C GLY A 129 8.25 12.50 8.96
N LEU A 130 7.94 13.07 7.79
CA LEU A 130 6.77 12.66 6.98
C LEU A 130 7.08 11.35 6.22
N PRO A 131 6.34 10.25 6.45
CA PRO A 131 6.62 8.97 5.81
C PRO A 131 6.55 9.01 4.27
N LEU A 132 7.49 8.30 3.65
CA LEU A 132 7.46 7.97 2.23
C LEU A 132 6.89 6.55 2.04
N LEU A 133 5.81 6.44 1.30
CA LEU A 133 5.21 5.15 0.92
C LEU A 133 5.72 4.78 -0.47
N ILE A 134 6.18 3.56 -0.69
CA ILE A 134 6.85 3.19 -1.94
C ILE A 134 6.18 2.00 -2.60
N HIS A 135 5.72 2.17 -3.83
CA HIS A 135 5.52 1.05 -4.74
C HIS A 135 6.87 0.63 -5.34
N GLY A 136 7.46 -0.44 -4.83
CA GLY A 136 8.87 -0.77 -5.08
C GLY A 136 9.15 -1.63 -6.30
N GLU A 137 8.85 -1.17 -7.52
CA GLU A 137 9.19 -1.89 -8.76
C GLU A 137 9.90 -0.98 -9.78
N VAL A 138 10.96 -1.47 -10.42
CA VAL A 138 11.49 -0.81 -11.64
C VAL A 138 10.59 -1.12 -12.83
N THR A 139 10.57 -0.24 -13.84
CA THR A 139 9.66 -0.36 -15.00
C THR A 139 10.37 -0.65 -16.32
N ASP A 140 11.70 -0.83 -16.27
CA ASP A 140 12.53 -1.15 -17.43
C ASP A 140 11.95 -2.35 -18.21
N ARG A 141 11.77 -2.17 -19.53
CA ARG A 141 11.24 -3.23 -20.40
C ARG A 141 12.15 -4.45 -20.49
N SER A 142 13.45 -4.29 -20.23
CA SER A 142 14.43 -5.38 -20.25
C SER A 142 14.44 -6.22 -18.97
N ILE A 143 13.72 -5.81 -17.93
CA ILE A 143 13.65 -6.51 -16.64
C ILE A 143 12.35 -7.30 -16.58
N ASP A 144 12.46 -8.59 -16.30
CA ASP A 144 11.32 -9.48 -16.14
C ASP A 144 10.43 -9.00 -14.99
N ILE A 145 9.11 -9.05 -15.18
CA ILE A 145 8.14 -8.56 -14.20
C ILE A 145 8.27 -9.21 -12.83
N PHE A 146 8.76 -10.46 -12.76
CA PHE A 146 8.97 -11.15 -11.48
C PHE A 146 10.22 -10.67 -10.74
N ASP A 147 11.16 -10.00 -11.41
CA ASP A 147 12.43 -9.53 -10.85
C ASP A 147 12.42 -8.02 -10.50
N ARG A 148 11.40 -7.28 -10.95
CA ARG A 148 11.33 -5.81 -10.81
C ARG A 148 11.43 -5.32 -9.37
N GLU A 149 10.80 -6.03 -8.44
CA GLU A 149 10.84 -5.67 -7.02
C GLU A 149 12.27 -5.82 -6.46
N ALA A 150 12.92 -6.96 -6.71
CA ALA A 150 14.28 -7.21 -6.23
C ALA A 150 15.29 -6.21 -6.83
N VAL A 151 15.16 -5.88 -8.12
CA VAL A 151 16.03 -4.89 -8.77
C VAL A 151 15.79 -3.48 -8.21
N PHE A 152 14.55 -3.13 -7.86
CA PHE A 152 14.26 -1.85 -7.21
C PHE A 152 14.96 -1.70 -5.86
N LEU A 153 15.00 -2.77 -5.06
CA LEU A 153 15.72 -2.79 -3.79
C LEU A 153 17.21 -2.46 -3.99
N GLU A 154 17.84 -3.13 -4.96
CA GLU A 154 19.27 -2.94 -5.25
C GLU A 154 19.59 -1.56 -5.83
N ARG A 155 18.84 -1.14 -6.84
CA ARG A 155 19.18 0.05 -7.64
C ARG A 155 18.65 1.36 -7.09
N THR A 156 17.60 1.32 -6.29
CA THR A 156 16.86 2.52 -5.90
C THR A 156 16.72 2.63 -4.40
N LEU A 157 16.10 1.64 -3.75
CA LEU A 157 15.78 1.77 -2.33
C LEU A 157 17.02 1.68 -1.44
N GLY A 158 17.92 0.73 -1.68
CA GLY A 158 19.20 0.61 -0.95
C GLY A 158 20.03 1.90 -0.99
N PRO A 159 20.32 2.47 -2.17
CA PRO A 159 21.00 3.76 -2.29
C PRO A 159 20.24 4.92 -1.61
N LEU A 160 18.91 4.94 -1.68
CA LEU A 160 18.09 5.95 -1.01
C LEU A 160 18.23 5.86 0.51
N MET A 161 18.12 4.67 1.10
CA MET A 161 18.26 4.46 2.54
C MET A 161 19.68 4.78 3.04
N GLN A 162 20.70 4.54 2.22
CA GLN A 162 22.07 4.97 2.55
C GLN A 162 22.22 6.50 2.54
N ARG A 163 21.53 7.19 1.62
CA ARG A 163 21.60 8.64 1.49
C ARG A 163 20.76 9.36 2.56
N LEU A 164 19.58 8.85 2.86
CA LEU A 164 18.61 9.42 3.82
C LEU A 164 18.26 8.40 4.92
N PRO A 165 19.20 8.06 5.82
CA PRO A 165 19.01 6.99 6.81
C PRO A 165 17.94 7.29 7.87
N THR A 166 17.46 8.54 7.96
CA THR A 166 16.38 8.94 8.88
C THR A 166 15.02 9.04 8.20
N LEU A 167 14.94 8.82 6.88
CA LEU A 167 13.68 8.85 6.16
C LEU A 167 12.84 7.63 6.59
N LYS A 168 11.67 7.89 7.19
CA LYS A 168 10.68 6.85 7.44
C LYS A 168 10.11 6.34 6.13
N VAL A 169 10.20 5.05 5.88
CA VAL A 169 9.71 4.44 4.64
C VAL A 169 8.77 3.29 4.95
N VAL A 170 7.63 3.24 4.24
CA VAL A 170 6.83 2.03 4.12
C VAL A 170 7.08 1.44 2.74
N LEU A 171 7.69 0.25 2.70
CA LEU A 171 7.73 -0.52 1.46
C LEU A 171 6.39 -1.22 1.31
N GLU A 172 5.57 -0.70 0.41
CA GLU A 172 4.19 -1.14 0.29
C GLU A 172 4.08 -2.53 -0.33
N HIS A 173 3.01 -3.25 0.03
CA HIS A 173 2.52 -4.49 -0.59
C HIS A 173 3.66 -5.42 -1.05
N ILE A 174 4.61 -5.71 -0.15
CA ILE A 174 5.80 -6.49 -0.50
C ILE A 174 5.42 -7.88 -0.99
N THR A 175 6.11 -8.37 -2.03
CA THR A 175 5.75 -9.65 -2.68
C THR A 175 6.88 -10.66 -2.69
N THR A 176 8.08 -10.27 -2.26
CA THR A 176 9.28 -11.10 -2.31
C THR A 176 9.92 -11.33 -0.95
N LYS A 177 10.46 -12.53 -0.75
CA LYS A 177 11.47 -12.83 0.28
C LYS A 177 12.58 -11.76 0.38
N ASN A 178 13.05 -11.23 -0.75
CA ASN A 178 14.07 -10.18 -0.77
C ASN A 178 13.60 -8.90 -0.06
N SER A 179 12.35 -8.49 -0.26
CA SER A 179 11.76 -7.34 0.44
C SER A 179 11.61 -7.58 1.94
N VAL A 180 11.22 -8.79 2.35
CA VAL A 180 11.18 -9.17 3.79
C VAL A 180 12.56 -9.03 4.43
N GLU A 181 13.59 -9.59 3.79
CA GLU A 181 14.98 -9.51 4.27
C GLU A 181 15.49 -8.07 4.28
N PHE A 182 15.13 -7.28 3.27
CA PHE A 182 15.53 -5.87 3.18
C PHE A 182 14.91 -5.02 4.28
N VAL A 183 13.60 -5.17 4.55
CA VAL A 183 12.90 -4.41 5.60
C VAL A 183 13.47 -4.74 6.98
N ARG A 184 13.70 -6.03 7.28
CA ARG A 184 14.33 -6.48 8.54
C ARG A 184 15.74 -5.91 8.76
N ALA A 185 16.43 -5.51 7.69
CA ALA A 185 17.76 -4.91 7.78
C ALA A 185 17.74 -3.39 8.05
N HIS A 186 16.58 -2.73 8.02
CA HIS A 186 16.42 -1.28 8.12
C HIS A 186 15.35 -0.90 9.17
N PRO A 187 15.74 -0.57 10.41
CA PRO A 187 14.81 -0.33 11.53
C PRO A 187 13.80 0.82 11.31
N GLU A 188 14.18 1.82 10.52
CA GLU A 188 13.35 2.98 10.13
C GLU A 188 12.25 2.63 9.11
N MET A 189 12.20 1.38 8.63
CA MET A 189 11.22 0.93 7.66
C MET A 189 10.06 0.15 8.28
N GLY A 190 8.89 0.30 7.67
CA GLY A 190 7.77 -0.63 7.78
C GLY A 190 7.47 -1.25 6.42
N ALA A 191 6.60 -2.26 6.40
CA ALA A 191 6.07 -2.82 5.18
C ALA A 191 4.63 -3.29 5.37
N THR A 192 3.80 -2.99 4.37
CA THR A 192 2.46 -3.56 4.28
C THR A 192 2.51 -4.87 3.51
N ILE A 193 1.69 -5.84 3.93
CA ILE A 193 1.53 -7.12 3.23
C ILE A 193 0.04 -7.32 2.97
N THR A 194 -0.32 -7.64 1.72
CA THR A 194 -1.72 -7.80 1.31
C THR A 194 -2.24 -9.20 1.59
N ALA A 195 -3.56 -9.34 1.79
CA ALA A 195 -4.19 -10.64 1.97
C ALA A 195 -4.00 -11.57 0.75
N HIS A 196 -4.09 -11.02 -0.46
CA HIS A 196 -3.96 -11.81 -1.69
C HIS A 196 -2.52 -12.30 -1.94
N HIS A 197 -1.49 -11.57 -1.49
CA HIS A 197 -0.10 -12.03 -1.54
C HIS A 197 0.24 -13.07 -0.46
N LEU A 198 -0.57 -13.19 0.60
CA LEU A 198 -0.43 -14.24 1.61
C LEU A 198 -1.16 -15.53 1.19
N LEU A 199 -2.35 -15.40 0.58
CA LEU A 199 -3.18 -16.52 0.16
C LEU A 199 -2.66 -17.20 -1.10
N TYR A 200 -2.21 -16.42 -2.08
CA TYR A 200 -1.98 -16.90 -3.44
C TYR A 200 -0.53 -16.80 -3.88
N GLU A 201 -0.16 -17.66 -4.82
CA GLU A 201 1.06 -17.59 -5.59
C GLU A 201 0.76 -17.60 -7.11
N ARG A 202 1.75 -17.37 -7.95
CA ARG A 202 1.53 -17.14 -9.38
C ARG A 202 0.84 -18.30 -10.12
N ASN A 203 0.92 -19.55 -9.66
CA ASN A 203 0.15 -20.64 -10.28
C ASN A 203 -1.35 -20.49 -10.01
N ASP A 204 -1.77 -19.90 -8.89
CA ASP A 204 -3.18 -19.58 -8.67
C ASP A 204 -3.70 -18.60 -9.72
N MET A 205 -2.84 -17.75 -10.27
CA MET A 205 -3.21 -16.86 -11.37
C MET A 205 -3.13 -17.51 -12.77
N LEU A 206 -2.22 -18.48 -12.97
CA LEU A 206 -1.84 -18.92 -14.32
C LEU A 206 -2.13 -20.41 -14.64
N ALA A 207 -2.16 -21.29 -13.64
CA ALA A 207 -2.28 -22.73 -13.87
C ALA A 207 -3.74 -23.14 -14.17
N GLY A 208 -3.92 -23.88 -15.27
CA GLY A 208 -5.22 -24.35 -15.75
C GLY A 208 -6.06 -23.29 -16.48
N GLY A 209 -5.64 -22.03 -16.46
CA GLY A 209 -6.31 -20.90 -17.09
C GLY A 209 -5.89 -19.59 -16.44
N ILE A 210 -5.88 -18.51 -17.21
CA ILE A 210 -5.56 -17.18 -16.68
C ILE A 210 -6.72 -16.64 -15.84
N ARG A 211 -6.44 -16.23 -14.60
CA ARG A 211 -7.41 -15.63 -13.67
C ARG A 211 -7.12 -14.14 -13.49
N PRO A 212 -7.71 -13.24 -14.30
CA PRO A 212 -7.38 -11.82 -14.29
C PRO A 212 -7.75 -11.12 -12.96
N HIS A 213 -8.70 -11.66 -12.20
CA HIS A 213 -9.06 -11.12 -10.88
C HIS A 213 -7.95 -11.27 -9.83
N LEU A 214 -6.96 -12.15 -10.06
CA LEU A 214 -5.74 -12.28 -9.25
C LEU A 214 -4.56 -11.49 -9.82
N TYR A 215 -4.72 -10.84 -10.97
CA TYR A 215 -3.68 -9.98 -11.54
C TYR A 215 -3.67 -8.63 -10.81
N CYS A 216 -2.58 -8.38 -10.09
CA CYS A 216 -2.24 -7.16 -9.36
C CYS A 216 -0.77 -6.79 -9.56
N LEU A 217 -0.36 -5.63 -9.07
CA LEU A 217 1.03 -5.16 -9.11
C LEU A 217 1.45 -4.71 -7.70
N PRO A 218 2.57 -5.21 -7.15
CA PRO A 218 3.51 -6.14 -7.80
C PRO A 218 2.87 -7.52 -8.05
N ILE A 219 3.34 -8.22 -9.07
CA ILE A 219 2.70 -9.47 -9.52
C ILE A 219 2.84 -10.59 -8.47
N LEU A 220 1.85 -11.49 -8.34
CA LEU A 220 1.98 -12.72 -7.53
C LEU A 220 3.29 -13.44 -7.89
N LYS A 221 4.05 -13.87 -6.88
CA LYS A 221 5.37 -14.49 -7.03
C LYS A 221 5.30 -16.01 -6.83
N ARG A 222 6.46 -16.69 -6.84
CA ARG A 222 6.58 -18.13 -6.54
C ARG A 222 6.27 -18.40 -5.06
N SER A 223 5.88 -19.64 -4.73
CA SER A 223 5.57 -20.08 -3.37
C SER A 223 6.62 -19.70 -2.32
N LEU A 224 7.92 -19.86 -2.62
CA LEU A 224 9.03 -19.42 -1.74
C LEU A 224 8.85 -17.98 -1.23
N HIS A 225 8.41 -17.07 -2.10
CA HIS A 225 8.22 -15.69 -1.71
C HIS A 225 6.97 -15.51 -0.85
N ARG A 226 5.85 -16.12 -1.24
CA ARG A 226 4.62 -16.15 -0.42
C ARG A 226 4.88 -16.72 0.98
N ASP A 227 5.63 -17.81 1.07
CA ASP A 227 5.98 -18.46 2.34
C ASP A 227 6.83 -17.53 3.23
N ALA A 228 7.71 -16.71 2.65
CA ALA A 228 8.44 -15.67 3.39
C ALA A 228 7.54 -14.53 3.88
N LEU A 229 6.51 -14.16 3.10
CA LEU A 229 5.51 -13.17 3.52
C LEU A 229 4.64 -13.71 4.66
N LEU A 230 4.24 -14.98 4.60
CA LEU A 230 3.50 -15.67 5.66
C LEU A 230 4.31 -15.66 6.97
N GLU A 231 5.60 -16.01 6.90
CA GLU A 231 6.50 -15.93 8.05
C GLU A 231 6.59 -14.51 8.60
N ALA A 232 6.75 -13.50 7.75
CA ALA A 232 6.85 -12.10 8.16
C ALA A 232 5.57 -11.61 8.84
N ALA A 233 4.41 -11.74 8.18
CA ALA A 233 3.12 -11.28 8.68
C ALA A 233 2.74 -11.92 10.03
N THR A 234 3.05 -13.21 10.20
CA THR A 234 2.68 -13.98 11.40
C THR A 234 3.78 -14.04 12.47
N SER A 235 4.89 -13.32 12.29
CA SER A 235 6.04 -13.37 13.21
C SER A 235 5.80 -12.64 14.53
N GLY A 236 4.98 -11.58 14.52
CA GLY A 236 4.87 -10.60 15.62
C GLY A 236 5.88 -9.45 15.51
N ASP A 237 6.64 -9.37 14.43
CA ASP A 237 7.59 -8.28 14.15
C ASP A 237 6.83 -6.97 13.83
N PRO A 238 7.10 -5.86 14.55
CA PRO A 238 6.36 -4.61 14.41
C PRO A 238 6.57 -3.91 13.07
N GLN A 239 7.58 -4.30 12.28
CA GLN A 239 7.81 -3.70 10.96
C GLN A 239 6.77 -4.13 9.92
N PHE A 240 6.00 -5.20 10.16
CA PHE A 240 5.01 -5.70 9.20
C PHE A 240 3.59 -5.48 9.71
N PHE A 241 2.75 -4.88 8.87
CA PHE A 241 1.37 -4.54 9.21
C PHE A 241 0.42 -4.62 8.03
N LEU A 242 -0.88 -4.57 8.34
CA LEU A 242 -1.96 -4.74 7.38
C LEU A 242 -2.01 -3.57 6.38
N GLY A 243 -1.89 -3.87 5.08
CA GLY A 243 -2.30 -2.95 4.03
C GLY A 243 -2.92 -3.77 2.91
N THR A 244 -4.20 -3.53 2.60
CA THR A 244 -4.94 -4.44 1.73
C THR A 244 -4.52 -4.34 0.27
N ASP A 245 -4.09 -3.14 -0.15
CA ASP A 245 -4.03 -2.74 -1.55
C ASP A 245 -5.34 -3.11 -2.28
N SER A 246 -6.48 -2.92 -1.60
CA SER A 246 -7.78 -3.16 -2.19
C SER A 246 -7.99 -2.15 -3.31
N ALA A 247 -7.92 -2.64 -4.54
CA ALA A 247 -7.82 -1.87 -5.77
C ALA A 247 -8.94 -2.26 -6.75
N PRO A 248 -10.17 -1.74 -6.55
CA PRO A 248 -11.33 -2.12 -7.36
C PRO A 248 -11.20 -1.63 -8.79
N HIS A 249 -11.69 -2.47 -9.70
CA HIS A 249 -11.89 -2.21 -11.12
C HIS A 249 -13.24 -2.81 -11.54
N ALA A 250 -13.89 -2.24 -12.56
CA ALA A 250 -15.09 -2.84 -13.11
C ALA A 250 -14.75 -4.20 -13.73
N VAL A 251 -15.71 -5.13 -13.73
CA VAL A 251 -15.49 -6.49 -14.30
C VAL A 251 -15.02 -6.41 -15.76
N GLY A 252 -15.61 -5.53 -16.57
CA GLY A 252 -15.20 -5.33 -17.96
C GLY A 252 -13.76 -4.79 -18.13
N ASP A 253 -13.22 -4.09 -17.13
CA ASP A 253 -11.83 -3.61 -17.14
C ASP A 253 -10.85 -4.72 -16.71
N LYS A 254 -11.32 -5.76 -16.00
CA LYS A 254 -10.53 -6.94 -15.60
C LYS A 254 -10.58 -8.02 -16.68
N GLU A 255 -11.76 -8.28 -17.24
CA GLU A 255 -12.04 -9.32 -18.23
C GLU A 255 -11.98 -8.75 -19.66
N SER A 256 -10.82 -8.21 -20.03
CA SER A 256 -10.56 -7.58 -21.33
C SER A 256 -9.31 -8.15 -22.01
N ASP A 257 -8.97 -7.63 -23.19
CA ASP A 257 -7.71 -7.91 -23.89
C ASP A 257 -6.47 -7.37 -23.14
N CYS A 258 -6.67 -6.35 -22.30
CA CYS A 258 -5.66 -5.76 -21.42
C CYS A 258 -6.26 -5.48 -20.03
N GLY A 259 -6.38 -6.53 -19.22
CA GLY A 259 -6.99 -6.47 -17.89
C GLY A 259 -6.23 -5.58 -16.91
N CYS A 260 -6.95 -4.72 -16.20
CA CYS A 260 -6.37 -3.85 -15.17
C CYS A 260 -5.78 -4.64 -14.00
N ALA A 261 -4.69 -4.14 -13.42
CA ALA A 261 -4.07 -4.69 -12.22
C ALA A 261 -4.81 -4.20 -10.95
N GLY A 262 -5.19 -5.13 -10.08
CA GLY A 262 -5.79 -4.83 -8.78
C GLY A 262 -6.76 -5.91 -8.30
N CYS A 263 -6.77 -6.16 -6.99
CA CYS A 263 -7.66 -7.09 -6.31
C CYS A 263 -8.61 -6.31 -5.41
N TYR A 264 -9.92 -6.56 -5.47
CA TYR A 264 -10.88 -5.89 -4.58
C TYR A 264 -11.14 -6.76 -3.34
N THR A 265 -10.44 -6.47 -2.25
CA THR A 265 -10.47 -7.28 -1.01
C THR A 265 -11.11 -6.59 0.18
N ALA A 266 -11.28 -5.25 0.15
CA ALA A 266 -11.82 -4.48 1.27
C ALA A 266 -13.09 -5.07 1.92
N PRO A 267 -14.08 -5.61 1.16
CA PRO A 267 -15.31 -6.12 1.76
C PRO A 267 -15.08 -7.28 2.73
N VAL A 268 -14.01 -8.06 2.61
CA VAL A 268 -13.76 -9.28 3.41
C VAL A 268 -12.31 -9.38 3.89
N ALA A 269 -11.58 -8.27 3.91
CA ALA A 269 -10.13 -8.29 4.10
C ALA A 269 -9.72 -8.89 5.45
N LEU A 270 -10.40 -8.53 6.55
CA LEU A 270 -10.07 -9.04 7.88
C LEU A 270 -10.32 -10.55 7.99
N GLU A 271 -11.42 -11.03 7.39
CA GLU A 271 -11.73 -12.46 7.32
C GLU A 271 -10.66 -13.23 6.53
N LEU A 272 -10.14 -12.66 5.43
CA LEU A 272 -9.04 -13.25 4.67
C LEU A 272 -7.73 -13.32 5.48
N TYR A 273 -7.37 -12.27 6.21
CA TYR A 273 -6.20 -12.33 7.11
C TYR A 273 -6.41 -13.32 8.25
N ALA A 274 -7.62 -13.41 8.81
CA ALA A 274 -7.92 -14.39 9.85
C ALA A 274 -7.73 -15.83 9.35
N GLU A 275 -8.19 -16.15 8.13
CA GLU A 275 -7.96 -17.46 7.50
C GLU A 275 -6.46 -17.76 7.37
N VAL A 276 -5.66 -16.78 6.93
CA VAL A 276 -4.20 -16.92 6.82
C VAL A 276 -3.56 -17.20 8.18
N PHE A 277 -3.86 -16.38 9.19
CA PHE A 277 -3.24 -16.49 10.51
C PHE A 277 -3.69 -17.76 11.25
N GLU A 278 -4.93 -18.21 11.04
CA GLU A 278 -5.42 -19.51 11.52
C GLU A 278 -4.67 -20.67 10.87
N ALA A 279 -4.49 -20.64 9.55
CA ALA A 279 -3.76 -21.68 8.82
C ALA A 279 -2.27 -21.78 9.20
N GLN A 280 -1.71 -20.73 9.82
CA GLN A 280 -0.34 -20.73 10.35
C GLN A 280 -0.26 -21.05 11.85
N ASP A 281 -1.38 -21.36 12.51
CA ASP A 281 -1.47 -21.51 13.98
C ASP A 281 -1.00 -20.25 14.75
N ARG A 282 -1.23 -19.05 14.18
CA ARG A 282 -0.77 -17.74 14.71
C ARG A 282 -1.87 -16.69 14.84
N LEU A 283 -3.13 -17.08 15.08
CA LEU A 283 -4.24 -16.13 15.31
C LEU A 283 -3.97 -15.13 16.44
N ASP A 284 -3.13 -15.49 17.41
CA ASP A 284 -2.68 -14.62 18.50
C ASP A 284 -1.90 -13.39 18.01
N GLN A 285 -1.33 -13.43 16.81
CA GLN A 285 -0.56 -12.33 16.22
C GLN A 285 -1.41 -11.39 15.34
N LEU A 286 -2.65 -11.77 15.02
CA LEU A 286 -3.49 -11.01 14.09
C LEU A 286 -3.80 -9.61 14.61
N GLU A 287 -4.03 -9.46 15.93
CA GLU A 287 -4.35 -8.15 16.52
C GLU A 287 -3.20 -7.15 16.34
N ALA A 288 -1.96 -7.57 16.61
CA ALA A 288 -0.80 -6.70 16.45
C ALA A 288 -0.62 -6.26 14.99
N PHE A 289 -0.69 -7.21 14.05
CA PHE A 289 -0.56 -6.96 12.61
C PHE A 289 -1.66 -6.03 12.06
N ALA A 290 -2.90 -6.21 12.52
CA ALA A 290 -4.07 -5.50 11.98
C ALA A 290 -4.37 -4.16 12.68
N SER A 291 -3.97 -4.00 13.96
CA SER A 291 -4.46 -2.91 14.81
C SER A 291 -3.37 -2.10 15.53
N PHE A 292 -2.17 -2.65 15.75
CA PHE A 292 -1.13 -1.97 16.55
C PHE A 292 0.07 -1.52 15.71
N ASN A 293 0.70 -2.43 14.98
CA ASN A 293 1.99 -2.19 14.33
C ASN A 293 1.99 -0.97 13.40
N GLY A 294 0.95 -0.83 12.58
CA GLY A 294 0.82 0.34 11.70
C GLY A 294 0.53 1.63 12.47
N ALA A 295 -0.36 1.60 13.47
CA ALA A 295 -0.66 2.77 14.29
C ALA A 295 0.60 3.28 15.00
N ASP A 296 1.39 2.37 15.57
CA ASP A 296 2.67 2.67 16.20
C ASP A 296 3.69 3.25 15.21
N PHE A 297 3.79 2.71 13.99
CA PHE A 297 4.68 3.24 12.95
C PHE A 297 4.33 4.68 12.54
N TYR A 298 3.03 4.96 12.37
CA TYR A 298 2.51 6.29 12.02
C TYR A 298 2.39 7.25 13.21
N GLY A 299 2.56 6.77 14.45
CA GLY A 299 2.48 7.58 15.67
C GLY A 299 1.06 8.02 16.04
N LEU A 300 0.09 7.12 15.87
CA LEU A 300 -1.36 7.35 15.98
C LEU A 300 -2.06 6.50 17.04
#